data_AF-A0A965KIS1-F1
#
_entry.id   AF-A0A965KIS1-F1
#
_cell.length_a   1.000
_cell.length_b   1.000
_cell.length_c   1.000
_cell.angle_alpha   90.00
_cell.angle_beta   90.00
_cell.angle_gamma   90.00
#
_symmetry.space_group_name_H-M   'P 1'
#
loop_
_entity.id
_entity.type
_entity.pdbx_description
1 polymer ?
#
loop_
_entity_poly.entity_id
_entity_poly.type
_entity_poly.pdbx_seq_one_letter_code
_entity_poly.pdbx_strand_id
1 'polypeptide(L)'
;IDKKFGAPKVTKDGVTVAKEIELADPIENMGAQMVKEVATKTSDNAGDGTTTATVLAQAIFREGLKNVTAGANPMAIKRGIDKAVAAIVEELHKISVPSKDKKAIAQVGTISANNDKEIGNLIAEAMDKVGNDGVITVEEARGLETTLETVDGMQFDRGYLSPYFITDPDKMEVALEDAYILIHDKKVGSMKDLLPVLEKVAQTGKPLLIIAEDVEGEALATLVVNKLRGTLKICAVKAPGFGDRRKAMLEDIATLTKGNVVSEDVGFKLENAVLTDLGRAKRIVVDKDNTTIIDGHGEEDKIKGRIKEIEVAIEKSTSDYDKEKLQERKAKLAGGVAVINVGAATESEMKEKKARVEDALHATRAAVEEGIVPGGGVAFIR
;
A
#
# COMPACT_ATOMS: atom_id res chain seq x y z
N ILE A 1 -19.65 8.27 -14.62
CA ILE A 1 -20.41 7.67 -13.49
C ILE A 1 -21.17 8.80 -12.82
N ASP A 2 -22.50 8.71 -12.81
CA ASP A 2 -23.35 9.70 -12.13
C ASP A 2 -23.15 9.55 -10.62
N LYS A 3 -22.87 10.65 -9.92
CA LYS A 3 -22.66 10.66 -8.47
C LYS A 3 -23.86 11.31 -7.82
N LYS A 4 -24.37 10.71 -6.73
CA LYS A 4 -25.48 11.27 -5.93
C LYS A 4 -25.21 12.70 -5.44
N PHE A 5 -23.93 13.08 -5.31
CA PHE A 5 -23.49 14.42 -4.96
C PHE A 5 -22.23 14.78 -5.76
N GLY A 6 -22.14 16.04 -6.21
CA GLY A 6 -20.99 16.56 -6.93
C GLY A 6 -21.03 16.35 -8.45
N ALA A 7 -19.90 16.59 -9.11
CA ALA A 7 -19.78 16.41 -10.56
C ALA A 7 -19.65 14.92 -10.94
N PRO A 8 -20.09 14.51 -12.15
CA PRO A 8 -19.91 13.16 -12.64
C PRO A 8 -18.43 12.73 -12.64
N LYS A 9 -18.14 11.51 -12.19
CA LYS A 9 -16.79 10.95 -12.25
C LYS A 9 -16.52 10.39 -13.64
N VAL A 10 -15.47 10.88 -14.30
CA VAL A 10 -14.93 10.31 -15.54
C VAL A 10 -13.79 9.37 -15.16
N THR A 11 -13.79 8.15 -15.69
CA THR A 11 -12.75 7.17 -15.41
C THR A 11 -12.50 6.29 -16.63
N LYS A 12 -11.27 5.82 -16.75
CA LYS A 12 -10.87 4.76 -17.69
C LYS A 12 -10.52 3.45 -16.97
N ASP A 13 -10.59 3.45 -15.64
CA ASP A 13 -10.29 2.29 -14.80
C ASP A 13 -11.51 1.35 -14.73
N GLY A 14 -11.26 0.09 -15.09
CA GLY A 14 -12.24 -0.99 -15.06
C GLY A 14 -12.74 -1.35 -13.67
N VAL A 15 -11.92 -1.19 -12.62
CA VAL A 15 -12.30 -1.46 -11.22
C VAL A 15 -13.33 -0.45 -10.75
N THR A 16 -13.06 0.84 -10.98
CA THR A 16 -13.99 1.91 -10.64
C THR A 16 -15.34 1.69 -11.33
N VAL A 17 -15.35 1.26 -12.59
CA VAL A 17 -16.60 0.94 -13.29
C VAL A 17 -17.27 -0.29 -12.67
N ALA A 18 -16.54 -1.39 -12.47
CA ALA A 18 -17.08 -2.62 -11.90
C ALA A 18 -17.68 -2.40 -10.49
N LYS A 19 -17.08 -1.51 -9.69
CA LYS A 19 -17.56 -1.18 -8.34
C LYS A 19 -18.95 -0.56 -8.35
N GLU A 20 -19.31 0.19 -9.38
CA GLU A 20 -20.56 0.94 -9.49
C GLU A 20 -21.69 0.16 -10.18
N ILE A 21 -21.40 -1.04 -10.70
CA ILE A 21 -22.41 -1.88 -11.35
C ILE A 21 -23.23 -2.63 -10.29
N GLU A 22 -24.52 -2.31 -10.26
CA GLU A 22 -25.54 -3.03 -9.52
C GLU A 22 -26.80 -3.13 -10.40
N LEU A 23 -27.32 -4.34 -10.56
CA LEU A 23 -28.49 -4.60 -11.41
C LEU A 23 -29.76 -4.71 -10.57
N ALA A 24 -30.89 -4.28 -11.14
CA ALA A 24 -32.18 -4.31 -10.47
C ALA A 24 -32.71 -5.75 -10.27
N ASP A 25 -32.45 -6.64 -11.23
CA ASP A 25 -32.80 -8.05 -11.11
C ASP A 25 -31.81 -8.78 -10.17
N PRO A 26 -32.29 -9.44 -9.10
CA PRO A 26 -31.40 -10.09 -8.13
C PRO A 26 -30.52 -11.20 -8.72
N ILE A 27 -31.01 -11.94 -9.71
CA ILE A 27 -30.29 -13.08 -10.32
C ILE A 27 -29.19 -12.54 -11.23
N GLU A 28 -29.52 -11.57 -12.09
CA GLU A 28 -28.53 -10.91 -12.93
C GLU A 28 -27.49 -10.18 -12.07
N ASN A 29 -27.92 -9.51 -11.01
CA ASN A 29 -27.03 -8.80 -10.09
C ASN A 29 -26.07 -9.78 -9.39
N MET A 30 -26.54 -10.94 -8.96
CA MET A 30 -25.66 -11.97 -8.38
C MET A 30 -24.55 -12.36 -9.36
N GLY A 31 -24.86 -12.57 -10.63
CA GLY A 31 -23.85 -12.82 -11.66
C GLY A 31 -22.87 -11.64 -11.84
N ALA A 32 -23.38 -10.42 -11.86
CA ALA A 32 -22.54 -9.21 -11.95
C ALA A 32 -21.60 -9.07 -10.74
N GLN A 33 -22.09 -9.30 -9.52
CA GLN A 33 -21.27 -9.24 -8.30
C GLN A 33 -20.17 -10.31 -8.30
N MET A 34 -20.43 -11.52 -8.83
CA MET A 34 -19.40 -12.56 -8.97
C MET A 34 -18.27 -12.13 -9.93
N VAL A 35 -18.59 -11.49 -11.06
CA VAL A 35 -17.56 -10.99 -12.00
C VAL A 35 -16.81 -9.79 -11.43
N LYS A 36 -17.51 -8.92 -10.68
CA LYS A 36 -16.89 -7.81 -9.95
C LYS A 36 -15.86 -8.30 -8.92
N GLU A 37 -16.12 -9.42 -8.25
CA GLU A 37 -15.17 -10.04 -7.34
C GLU A 37 -13.90 -10.51 -8.08
N VAL A 38 -14.04 -11.07 -9.28
CA VAL A 38 -12.90 -11.44 -10.14
C VAL A 38 -12.06 -10.22 -10.46
N ALA A 39 -12.67 -9.13 -10.94
CA ALA A 39 -11.96 -7.91 -11.28
C ALA A 39 -11.25 -7.29 -10.06
N THR A 40 -11.92 -7.24 -8.91
CA THR A 40 -11.35 -6.68 -7.68
C THR A 40 -10.13 -7.49 -7.22
N LYS A 41 -10.24 -8.82 -7.16
CA LYS A 41 -9.12 -9.69 -6.78
C LYS A 41 -7.93 -9.60 -7.73
N THR A 42 -8.18 -9.43 -9.04
CA THR A 42 -7.10 -9.20 -10.00
C THR A 42 -6.39 -7.88 -9.72
N SER A 43 -7.13 -6.80 -9.43
CA SER A 43 -6.54 -5.52 -9.04
C SER A 43 -5.71 -5.64 -7.76
N ASP A 44 -6.24 -6.31 -6.74
CA ASP A 44 -5.56 -6.41 -5.44
C ASP A 44 -4.23 -7.19 -5.55
N ASN A 45 -4.17 -8.21 -6.43
CA ASN A 45 -3.00 -9.05 -6.58
C ASN A 45 -1.98 -8.51 -7.59
N ALA A 46 -2.44 -7.94 -8.72
CA ALA A 46 -1.57 -7.56 -9.84
C ALA A 46 -1.51 -6.05 -10.09
N GLY A 47 -2.43 -5.27 -9.52
CA GLY A 47 -2.51 -3.81 -9.68
C GLY A 47 -3.05 -3.30 -11.02
N ASP A 48 -3.25 -4.18 -12.01
CA ASP A 48 -3.79 -3.88 -13.34
C ASP A 48 -4.49 -5.14 -13.91
N GLY A 49 -5.06 -5.05 -15.12
CA GLY A 49 -5.62 -6.19 -15.86
C GLY A 49 -7.09 -6.48 -15.57
N THR A 50 -7.78 -5.57 -14.87
CA THR A 50 -9.16 -5.77 -14.42
C THR A 50 -10.16 -5.88 -15.57
N THR A 51 -9.96 -5.09 -16.62
CA THR A 51 -10.72 -5.21 -17.87
C THR A 51 -10.45 -6.55 -18.56
N THR A 52 -9.19 -6.97 -18.62
CA THR A 52 -8.79 -8.25 -19.23
C THR A 52 -9.43 -9.42 -18.48
N ALA A 53 -9.37 -9.42 -17.15
CA ALA A 53 -9.98 -10.43 -16.30
C ALA A 53 -11.50 -10.50 -16.50
N THR A 54 -12.17 -9.35 -16.62
CA THR A 54 -13.64 -9.28 -16.85
C THR A 54 -14.03 -9.86 -18.20
N VAL A 55 -13.29 -9.52 -19.27
CA VAL A 55 -13.54 -10.04 -20.62
C VAL A 55 -13.27 -11.54 -20.70
N LEU A 56 -12.19 -12.02 -20.09
CA LEU A 56 -11.87 -13.46 -20.05
C LEU A 56 -12.91 -14.23 -19.24
N ALA A 57 -13.33 -13.73 -18.09
CA ALA A 57 -14.38 -14.34 -17.28
C ALA A 57 -15.69 -14.47 -18.07
N GLN A 58 -16.08 -13.40 -18.79
CA GLN A 58 -17.26 -13.43 -19.66
C GLN A 58 -17.12 -14.47 -20.78
N ALA A 59 -15.97 -14.52 -21.46
CA ALA A 59 -15.73 -15.45 -22.56
C ALA A 59 -15.78 -16.92 -22.10
N ILE A 60 -15.08 -17.23 -21.00
CA ILE A 60 -15.05 -18.58 -20.42
C ILE A 60 -16.45 -19.00 -19.95
N PHE A 61 -17.19 -18.10 -19.29
CA PHE A 61 -18.54 -18.39 -18.84
C PHE A 61 -19.48 -18.66 -20.02
N ARG A 62 -19.45 -17.82 -21.05
CA ARG A 62 -20.33 -17.94 -22.23
C ARG A 62 -20.09 -19.25 -22.99
N GLU A 63 -18.83 -19.57 -23.27
CA GLU A 63 -18.50 -20.82 -23.98
C GLU A 63 -18.71 -22.05 -23.09
N GLY A 64 -18.46 -21.94 -21.78
CA GLY A 64 -18.77 -22.99 -20.82
C GLY A 64 -20.27 -23.29 -20.77
N LEU A 65 -21.11 -22.26 -20.65
CA LEU A 65 -22.57 -22.39 -20.61
C LEU A 65 -23.12 -23.02 -21.91
N LYS A 66 -22.56 -22.65 -23.06
CA LYS A 66 -22.92 -23.25 -24.35
C LYS A 66 -22.66 -24.76 -24.40
N ASN A 67 -21.54 -25.22 -23.83
CA ASN A 67 -21.23 -26.65 -23.77
C ASN A 67 -22.10 -27.38 -22.74
N VAL A 68 -22.39 -26.75 -21.60
CA VAL A 68 -23.28 -27.31 -20.57
C VAL A 68 -24.70 -27.47 -21.11
N THR A 69 -25.22 -26.45 -21.80
CA THR A 69 -26.56 -26.50 -22.44
C THR A 69 -26.63 -27.53 -23.57
N ALA A 70 -25.51 -27.87 -24.20
CA ALA A 70 -25.39 -28.98 -25.14
C ALA A 70 -25.33 -30.37 -24.47
N GLY A 71 -25.39 -30.45 -23.13
CA GLY A 71 -25.47 -31.70 -22.36
C GLY A 71 -24.13 -32.23 -21.84
N ALA A 72 -23.04 -31.48 -22.00
CA ALA A 72 -21.74 -31.89 -21.47
C ALA A 72 -21.67 -31.71 -19.93
N ASN A 73 -20.90 -32.55 -19.25
CA ASN A 73 -20.78 -32.52 -17.79
C ASN A 73 -20.04 -31.26 -17.31
N PRO A 74 -20.68 -30.36 -16.53
CA PRO A 74 -20.05 -29.12 -16.06
C PRO A 74 -18.76 -29.34 -15.27
N MET A 75 -18.69 -30.39 -14.45
CA MET A 75 -17.51 -30.70 -13.64
C MET A 75 -16.34 -31.17 -14.50
N ALA A 76 -16.60 -31.86 -15.60
CA ALA A 76 -15.55 -32.26 -16.54
C ALA A 76 -15.01 -31.04 -17.30
N ILE A 77 -15.89 -30.14 -17.75
CA ILE A 77 -15.52 -28.87 -18.40
C ILE A 77 -14.65 -28.04 -17.46
N LYS A 78 -15.08 -27.84 -16.21
CA LYS A 78 -14.31 -27.08 -15.22
C LYS A 78 -12.91 -27.66 -15.03
N ARG A 79 -12.79 -28.98 -14.84
CA ARG A 79 -11.47 -29.64 -14.70
C ARG A 79 -10.60 -29.48 -15.96
N GLY A 80 -11.20 -29.46 -17.14
CA GLY A 80 -10.50 -29.20 -18.40
C GLY A 80 -9.96 -27.77 -18.46
N ILE A 81 -10.79 -26.79 -18.08
CA ILE A 81 -10.39 -25.37 -18.01
C ILE A 81 -9.26 -25.19 -16.99
N ASP A 82 -9.37 -25.76 -15.79
CA ASP A 82 -8.34 -25.65 -14.75
C ASP A 82 -6.98 -26.18 -15.23
N LYS A 83 -6.98 -27.31 -15.95
CA LYS A 83 -5.76 -27.89 -16.53
C LYS A 83 -5.18 -27.02 -17.65
N ALA A 84 -6.05 -26.46 -18.51
CA ALA A 84 -5.61 -25.56 -19.57
C ALA A 84 -4.98 -24.28 -18.99
N VAL A 85 -5.61 -23.69 -17.97
CA VAL A 85 -5.06 -22.51 -17.28
C VAL A 85 -3.71 -22.82 -16.64
N ALA A 86 -3.56 -23.97 -15.96
CA ALA A 86 -2.27 -24.36 -15.38
C ALA A 86 -1.16 -24.47 -16.43
N ALA A 87 -1.46 -25.08 -17.59
CA ALA A 87 -0.50 -25.20 -18.69
C ALA A 87 -0.17 -23.82 -19.30
N ILE A 88 -1.16 -22.94 -19.46
CA ILE A 88 -0.97 -21.58 -19.97
C ILE A 88 -0.08 -20.78 -19.01
N VAL A 89 -0.31 -20.85 -17.70
CA VAL A 89 0.52 -20.15 -16.70
C VAL A 89 1.97 -20.63 -16.75
N GLU A 90 2.20 -21.94 -16.88
CA GLU A 90 3.55 -22.49 -17.03
C GLU A 90 4.24 -21.94 -18.30
N GLU A 91 3.52 -21.85 -19.42
CA GLU A 91 4.06 -21.29 -20.67
C GLU A 91 4.31 -19.79 -20.58
N LEU A 92 3.43 -19.04 -19.91
CA LEU A 92 3.60 -17.61 -19.64
C LEU A 92 4.89 -17.34 -18.86
N HIS A 93 5.21 -18.17 -17.86
CA HIS A 93 6.48 -18.07 -17.14
C HIS A 93 7.69 -18.37 -18.03
N LYS A 94 7.58 -19.27 -19.01
CA LYS A 94 8.68 -19.58 -19.94
C LYS A 94 8.95 -18.47 -20.94
N ILE A 95 7.90 -17.77 -21.40
CA ILE A 95 8.05 -16.64 -22.33
C ILE A 95 8.32 -15.31 -21.62
N SER A 96 8.21 -15.27 -20.29
CA SER A 96 8.50 -14.10 -19.48
C SER A 96 9.98 -13.72 -19.56
N VAL A 97 10.24 -12.42 -19.73
CA VAL A 97 11.59 -11.86 -19.76
C VAL A 97 11.76 -10.91 -18.57
N PRO A 98 12.85 -11.02 -17.78
CA PRO A 98 13.09 -10.11 -16.66
C PRO A 98 13.16 -8.64 -17.08
N SER A 99 12.48 -7.75 -16.36
CA SER A 99 12.47 -6.30 -16.65
C SER A 99 13.40 -5.52 -15.71
N LYS A 100 14.71 -5.68 -15.90
CA LYS A 100 15.72 -4.99 -15.06
C LYS A 100 16.17 -3.64 -15.61
N ASP A 101 15.88 -3.36 -16.87
CA ASP A 101 16.33 -2.15 -17.53
C ASP A 101 15.35 -1.00 -17.26
N LYS A 102 15.89 0.17 -16.89
CA LYS A 102 15.10 1.41 -16.73
C LYS A 102 14.20 1.70 -17.94
N LYS A 103 14.66 1.38 -19.15
CA LYS A 103 13.89 1.54 -20.38
C LYS A 103 12.67 0.60 -20.44
N ALA A 104 12.81 -0.65 -19.99
CA ALA A 104 11.70 -1.59 -19.94
C ALA A 104 10.66 -1.16 -18.89
N ILE A 105 11.12 -0.73 -17.72
CA ILE A 105 10.26 -0.18 -16.66
C ILE A 105 9.47 1.04 -17.17
N ALA A 106 10.16 1.98 -17.84
CA ALA A 106 9.50 3.15 -18.43
C ALA A 106 8.47 2.77 -19.49
N GLN A 107 8.71 1.73 -20.29
CA GLN A 107 7.76 1.23 -21.28
C GLN A 107 6.52 0.62 -20.62
N VAL A 108 6.69 -0.21 -19.59
CA VAL A 108 5.56 -0.77 -18.82
C VAL A 108 4.73 0.35 -18.21
N GLY A 109 5.38 1.28 -17.50
CA GLY A 109 4.73 2.43 -16.88
C GLY A 109 3.99 3.30 -17.91
N THR A 110 4.57 3.53 -19.08
CA THR A 110 3.93 4.29 -20.17
C THR A 110 2.66 3.58 -20.67
N ILE A 111 2.73 2.27 -20.89
CA ILE A 111 1.60 1.51 -21.44
C ILE A 111 0.45 1.43 -20.43
N SER A 112 0.74 1.08 -19.17
CA SER A 112 -0.26 1.07 -18.10
C SER A 112 -0.80 2.48 -17.80
N ALA A 113 0.02 3.52 -17.99
CA ALA A 113 -0.44 4.91 -17.94
C ALA A 113 -1.14 5.38 -19.23
N ASN A 114 -1.80 4.51 -19.98
CA ASN A 114 -2.54 4.85 -21.21
C ASN A 114 -1.70 5.59 -22.27
N ASN A 115 -0.46 5.15 -22.49
CA ASN A 115 0.54 5.75 -23.38
C ASN A 115 1.06 7.12 -22.95
N ASP A 116 0.95 7.45 -21.67
CA ASP A 116 1.55 8.65 -21.09
C ASP A 116 3.04 8.43 -20.77
N LYS A 117 3.90 8.95 -21.65
CA LYS A 117 5.37 8.83 -21.52
C LYS A 117 5.93 9.62 -20.35
N GLU A 118 5.29 10.72 -19.97
CA GLU A 118 5.76 11.56 -18.86
C GLU A 118 5.65 10.76 -17.56
N ILE A 119 4.48 10.14 -17.33
CA ILE A 119 4.23 9.27 -16.18
C ILE A 119 5.19 8.06 -16.19
N GLY A 120 5.34 7.37 -17.33
CA GLY A 120 6.22 6.21 -17.42
C GLY A 120 7.69 6.53 -17.11
N ASN A 121 8.19 7.68 -17.61
CA ASN A 121 9.55 8.12 -17.31
C ASN A 121 9.72 8.52 -15.85
N LEU A 122 8.75 9.22 -15.25
CA LEU A 122 8.78 9.61 -13.84
C LEU A 122 8.79 8.40 -12.91
N ILE A 123 8.00 7.36 -13.21
CA ILE A 123 8.00 6.12 -12.44
C ILE A 123 9.36 5.41 -12.56
N ALA A 124 9.92 5.34 -13.77
CA ALA A 124 11.23 4.74 -13.98
C ALA A 124 12.36 5.51 -13.28
N GLU A 125 12.27 6.84 -13.23
CA GLU A 125 13.20 7.68 -12.44
C GLU A 125 13.02 7.50 -10.94
N ALA A 126 11.79 7.38 -10.46
CA ALA A 126 11.50 7.11 -9.06
C ALA A 126 12.10 5.77 -8.63
N MET A 127 11.84 4.68 -9.37
CA MET A 127 12.38 3.35 -9.11
C MET A 127 13.92 3.31 -9.15
N ASP A 128 14.54 4.05 -10.07
CA ASP A 128 16.00 4.15 -10.17
C ASP A 128 16.62 4.87 -8.95
N LYS A 129 15.90 5.84 -8.36
CA LYS A 129 16.36 6.56 -7.16
C LYS A 129 16.20 5.76 -5.87
N VAL A 130 15.04 5.13 -5.65
CA VAL A 130 14.75 4.40 -4.41
C VAL A 130 15.19 2.93 -4.45
N GLY A 131 15.54 2.43 -5.63
CA GLY A 131 15.85 1.02 -5.88
C GLY A 131 14.58 0.15 -6.02
N ASN A 132 14.77 -1.13 -6.37
CA ASN A 132 13.67 -2.06 -6.62
C ASN A 132 12.79 -2.29 -5.37
N ASP A 133 13.39 -2.31 -4.19
CA ASP A 133 12.70 -2.49 -2.90
C ASP A 133 12.22 -1.16 -2.29
N GLY A 134 12.37 -0.07 -3.04
CA GLY A 134 12.03 1.27 -2.61
C GLY A 134 10.52 1.53 -2.60
N VAL A 135 10.10 2.40 -1.70
CA VAL A 135 8.69 2.77 -1.58
C VAL A 135 8.43 4.00 -2.43
N ILE A 136 7.44 3.92 -3.32
CA ILE A 136 6.98 5.03 -4.14
C ILE A 136 5.54 5.32 -3.75
N THR A 137 5.23 6.59 -3.46
CA THR A 137 3.88 7.06 -3.13
C THR A 137 3.45 8.15 -4.10
N VAL A 138 2.14 8.28 -4.31
CA VAL A 138 1.55 9.23 -5.26
C VAL A 138 0.68 10.21 -4.50
N GLU A 139 0.98 11.50 -4.65
CA GLU A 139 0.35 12.58 -3.91
C GLU A 139 -0.29 13.62 -4.84
N GLU A 140 -1.22 14.40 -4.30
CA GLU A 140 -1.90 15.47 -5.03
C GLU A 140 -1.09 16.76 -4.92
N ALA A 141 -0.61 17.28 -6.06
CA ALA A 141 0.09 18.55 -6.10
C ALA A 141 -0.90 19.72 -6.11
N ARG A 142 -0.53 20.84 -5.47
CA ARG A 142 -1.29 22.10 -5.61
C ARG A 142 -1.00 22.83 -6.93
N GLY A 143 0.05 22.43 -7.65
CA GLY A 143 0.50 23.03 -8.90
C GLY A 143 0.00 22.29 -10.13
N LEU A 144 0.32 22.83 -11.31
CA LEU A 144 0.02 22.21 -12.61
C LEU A 144 1.02 21.10 -12.98
N GLU A 145 2.25 21.22 -12.51
CA GLU A 145 3.35 20.33 -12.87
C GLU A 145 3.36 19.07 -12.00
N THR A 146 3.70 17.93 -12.61
CA THR A 146 3.97 16.70 -11.89
C THR A 146 5.46 16.67 -11.51
N THR A 147 5.77 16.51 -10.22
CA THR A 147 7.15 16.51 -9.72
C THR A 147 7.48 15.21 -8.97
N LEU A 148 8.77 14.85 -8.98
CA LEU A 148 9.32 13.73 -8.22
C LEU A 148 10.21 14.26 -7.10
N GLU A 149 9.81 14.00 -5.86
CA GLU A 149 10.58 14.32 -4.66
C GLU A 149 11.06 13.03 -3.99
N THR A 150 12.25 13.05 -3.41
CA THR A 150 12.74 11.94 -2.59
C THR A 150 12.86 12.46 -1.17
N VAL A 151 12.17 11.79 -0.25
CA VAL A 151 12.10 12.19 1.16
C VAL A 151 12.50 11.02 2.04
N ASP A 152 12.93 11.32 3.26
CA ASP A 152 13.22 10.29 4.25
C ASP A 152 11.90 9.67 4.73
N GLY A 153 11.79 8.35 4.61
CA GLY A 153 10.58 7.62 4.97
C GLY A 153 10.83 6.12 5.04
N MET A 154 9.81 5.39 5.49
CA MET A 154 9.89 3.95 5.72
C MET A 154 8.51 3.31 5.54
N GLN A 155 8.48 2.11 4.98
CA GLN A 155 7.32 1.23 5.00
C GLN A 155 7.59 -0.06 5.78
N PHE A 156 6.59 -0.52 6.53
CA PHE A 156 6.62 -1.82 7.20
C PHE A 156 5.27 -2.54 7.11
N ASP A 157 5.34 -3.87 7.21
CA ASP A 157 4.26 -4.78 6.79
C ASP A 157 3.31 -5.05 7.97
N ARG A 158 2.72 -3.97 8.48
CA ARG A 158 1.65 -3.96 9.48
C ARG A 158 0.61 -2.90 9.13
N GLY A 159 -0.62 -3.33 8.88
CA GLY A 159 -1.74 -2.41 8.65
C GLY A 159 -2.54 -2.05 9.89
N TYR A 160 -3.68 -1.39 9.66
CA TYR A 160 -4.57 -0.94 10.72
C TYR A 160 -5.18 -2.12 11.51
N LEU A 161 -5.30 -1.94 12.83
CA LEU A 161 -5.94 -2.94 13.70
C LEU A 161 -7.46 -3.05 13.50
N SER A 162 -8.08 -1.99 12.97
CA SER A 162 -9.51 -1.94 12.73
C SER A 162 -9.83 -1.16 11.46
N PRO A 163 -10.66 -1.70 10.53
CA PRO A 163 -11.14 -0.97 9.37
C PRO A 163 -11.91 0.31 9.73
N TYR A 164 -12.40 0.41 10.96
CA TYR A 164 -13.07 1.63 11.42
C TYR A 164 -12.13 2.84 11.48
N PHE A 165 -10.81 2.68 11.40
CA PHE A 165 -9.89 3.81 11.29
C PHE A 165 -9.81 4.45 9.90
N ILE A 166 -10.30 3.77 8.85
CA ILE A 166 -10.26 4.23 7.44
C ILE A 166 -10.75 5.68 7.31
N THR A 167 -9.93 6.53 6.69
CA THR A 167 -10.26 7.93 6.38
C THR A 167 -10.65 8.11 4.93
N ASP A 168 -10.12 7.27 4.03
CA ASP A 168 -10.51 7.21 2.62
C ASP A 168 -11.20 5.86 2.32
N PRO A 169 -12.55 5.83 2.29
CA PRO A 169 -13.31 4.62 2.01
C PRO A 169 -13.14 4.07 0.60
N ASP A 170 -12.78 4.90 -0.38
CA ASP A 170 -12.65 4.47 -1.78
C ASP A 170 -11.42 3.57 -1.95
N LYS A 171 -10.34 3.94 -1.26
CA LYS A 171 -9.05 3.22 -1.24
C LYS A 171 -8.91 2.23 -0.08
N MET A 172 -9.81 2.27 0.90
CA MET A 172 -9.70 1.51 2.15
C MET A 172 -8.40 1.78 2.91
N GLU A 173 -7.98 3.04 2.96
CA GLU A 173 -6.74 3.46 3.63
C GLU A 173 -6.99 4.52 4.72
N VAL A 174 -6.04 4.62 5.65
CA VAL A 174 -5.94 5.70 6.61
C VAL A 174 -4.83 6.65 6.15
N ALA A 175 -5.18 7.91 5.91
CA ALA A 175 -4.24 8.97 5.57
C ALA A 175 -4.24 10.00 6.70
N LEU A 176 -3.09 10.13 7.37
CA LEU A 176 -2.88 11.09 8.46
C LEU A 176 -1.87 12.15 8.01
N GLU A 177 -2.30 13.40 7.95
CA GLU A 177 -1.49 14.57 7.60
C GLU A 177 -0.93 15.24 8.86
N ASP A 178 0.36 15.61 8.84
CA ASP A 178 1.10 16.28 9.92
C ASP A 178 0.84 15.62 11.30
N ALA A 179 1.15 14.33 11.37
CA ALA A 179 0.74 13.45 12.44
C ALA A 179 1.85 13.24 13.48
N TYR A 180 1.43 13.05 14.73
CA TYR A 180 2.28 12.52 15.79
C TYR A 180 2.34 10.99 15.73
N ILE A 181 3.44 10.41 16.21
CA ILE A 181 3.67 8.97 16.24
C ILE A 181 4.06 8.57 17.66
N LEU A 182 3.21 7.80 18.31
CA LEU A 182 3.51 7.15 19.58
C LEU A 182 4.12 5.78 19.31
N ILE A 183 5.32 5.55 19.86
CA ILE A 183 6.08 4.31 19.69
C ILE A 183 6.22 3.65 21.05
N HIS A 184 5.60 2.48 21.22
CA HIS A 184 5.56 1.76 22.49
C HIS A 184 5.94 0.29 22.30
N ASP A 185 6.73 -0.28 23.21
CA ASP A 185 7.29 -1.63 23.04
C ASP A 185 6.44 -2.78 23.64
N LYS A 186 5.45 -2.44 24.48
CA LYS A 186 4.49 -3.37 25.11
C LYS A 186 3.09 -3.23 24.52
N LYS A 187 2.20 -4.09 25.02
CA LYS A 187 0.78 -4.10 24.69
C LYS A 187 0.03 -3.01 25.44
N VAL A 188 -0.96 -2.42 24.78
CA VAL A 188 -1.86 -1.43 25.36
C VAL A 188 -3.26 -2.02 25.47
N GLY A 189 -3.64 -2.40 26.70
CA GLY A 189 -4.98 -2.92 27.01
C GLY A 189 -5.88 -1.92 27.72
N SER A 190 -5.29 -0.99 28.49
CA SER A 190 -5.97 -0.01 29.34
C SER A 190 -6.00 1.36 28.68
N MET A 191 -7.18 1.99 28.66
CA MET A 191 -7.33 3.36 28.17
C MET A 191 -6.67 4.38 29.11
N LYS A 192 -6.55 4.07 30.41
CA LYS A 192 -5.97 4.98 31.41
C LYS A 192 -4.54 5.38 31.06
N ASP A 193 -3.79 4.43 30.53
CA ASP A 193 -2.38 4.57 30.22
C ASP A 193 -2.17 5.50 29.00
N LEU A 194 -3.16 5.53 28.09
CA LEU A 194 -3.16 6.39 26.90
C LEU A 194 -3.74 7.78 27.13
N LEU A 195 -4.62 7.97 28.12
CA LEU A 195 -5.32 9.24 28.36
C LEU A 195 -4.38 10.45 28.41
N PRO A 196 -3.24 10.43 29.15
CA PRO A 196 -2.35 11.59 29.23
C PRO A 196 -1.76 12.00 27.88
N VAL A 197 -1.49 11.04 26.99
CA VAL A 197 -0.94 11.30 25.65
C VAL A 197 -2.05 11.80 24.72
N LEU A 198 -3.22 11.16 24.76
CA LEU A 198 -4.36 11.51 23.92
C LEU A 198 -4.87 12.93 24.21
N GLU A 199 -4.94 13.34 25.48
CA GLU A 199 -5.34 14.70 25.86
C GLU A 199 -4.38 15.74 25.30
N LYS A 200 -3.06 15.50 25.42
CA LYS A 200 -2.04 16.41 24.88
C LYS A 200 -2.12 16.51 23.36
N VAL A 201 -2.29 15.39 22.65
CA VAL A 201 -2.40 15.40 21.19
C VAL A 201 -3.72 16.04 20.73
N ALA A 202 -4.83 15.76 21.41
CA ALA A 202 -6.13 16.37 21.11
C ALA A 202 -6.08 17.91 21.19
N GLN A 203 -5.36 18.48 22.16
CA GLN A 203 -5.17 19.93 22.28
C GLN A 203 -4.44 20.55 21.07
N THR A 204 -3.59 19.78 20.39
CA THR A 204 -2.91 20.25 19.18
C THR A 204 -3.79 20.19 17.92
N GLY A 205 -4.90 19.44 17.98
CA GLY A 205 -5.77 19.17 16.82
C GLY A 205 -5.12 18.30 15.73
N LYS A 206 -3.90 17.79 15.96
CA LYS A 206 -3.17 16.96 15.00
C LYS A 206 -3.54 15.48 15.12
N PRO A 207 -3.42 14.69 14.04
CA PRO A 207 -3.63 13.25 14.10
C PRO A 207 -2.55 12.50 14.89
N LEU A 208 -2.87 11.27 15.30
CA LEU A 208 -1.95 10.37 16.02
C LEU A 208 -1.91 8.99 15.36
N LEU A 209 -0.71 8.47 15.12
CA LEU A 209 -0.47 7.05 14.88
C LEU A 209 0.05 6.41 16.17
N ILE A 210 -0.52 5.28 16.57
CA ILE A 210 -0.02 4.45 17.67
C ILE A 210 0.63 3.19 17.08
N ILE A 211 1.91 2.99 17.37
CA ILE A 211 2.66 1.77 17.06
C ILE A 211 3.00 1.09 18.39
N ALA A 212 2.38 -0.06 18.66
CA ALA A 212 2.57 -0.82 19.88
C ALA A 212 2.74 -2.32 19.59
N GLU A 213 3.18 -3.13 20.56
CA GLU A 213 3.18 -4.60 20.38
C GLU A 213 1.78 -5.10 19.99
N ASP A 214 0.77 -4.62 20.70
CA ASP A 214 -0.63 -4.79 20.36
C ASP A 214 -1.48 -3.68 21.00
N VAL A 215 -2.63 -3.37 20.41
CA VAL A 215 -3.65 -2.52 21.04
C VAL A 215 -4.95 -3.31 21.08
N GLU A 216 -5.36 -3.72 22.28
CA GLU A 216 -6.45 -4.68 22.46
C GLU A 216 -7.46 -4.25 23.53
N GLY A 217 -8.58 -4.97 23.63
CA GLY A 217 -9.58 -4.80 24.68
C GLY A 217 -10.25 -3.42 24.69
N GLU A 218 -10.32 -2.83 25.88
CA GLU A 218 -11.00 -1.56 26.13
C GLU A 218 -10.35 -0.39 25.37
N ALA A 219 -9.02 -0.39 25.29
CA ALA A 219 -8.28 0.66 24.59
C ALA A 219 -8.69 0.74 23.12
N LEU A 220 -8.64 -0.39 22.38
CA LEU A 220 -8.99 -0.41 20.96
C LEU A 220 -10.45 0.03 20.72
N ALA A 221 -11.39 -0.51 21.50
CA ALA A 221 -12.81 -0.16 21.37
C ALA A 221 -13.04 1.34 21.59
N THR A 222 -12.38 1.93 22.59
CA THR A 222 -12.50 3.35 22.90
C THR A 222 -11.89 4.24 21.82
N LEU A 223 -10.74 3.86 21.27
CA LEU A 223 -10.12 4.57 20.15
C LEU A 223 -11.02 4.59 18.91
N VAL A 224 -11.63 3.44 18.58
CA VAL A 224 -12.57 3.33 17.45
C VAL A 224 -13.78 4.23 17.66
N VAL A 225 -14.39 4.21 18.85
CA VAL A 225 -15.56 5.07 19.16
C VAL A 225 -15.20 6.56 19.06
N ASN A 226 -14.03 6.97 19.56
CA ASN A 226 -13.60 8.36 19.48
C ASN A 226 -13.31 8.81 18.06
N LYS A 227 -12.74 7.93 17.22
CA LYS A 227 -12.56 8.21 15.79
C LYS A 227 -13.91 8.38 15.11
N LEU A 228 -14.86 7.47 15.33
CA LEU A 228 -16.19 7.53 14.70
C LEU A 228 -16.98 8.79 15.10
N ARG A 229 -16.76 9.31 16.31
CA ARG A 229 -17.33 10.58 16.77
C ARG A 229 -16.62 11.81 16.19
N GLY A 230 -15.48 11.64 15.51
CA GLY A 230 -14.66 12.71 14.96
C GLY A 230 -13.84 13.48 16.01
N THR A 231 -13.85 13.04 17.27
CA THR A 231 -13.13 13.71 18.37
C THR A 231 -11.61 13.57 18.21
N LEU A 232 -11.16 12.41 17.74
CA LEU A 232 -9.74 12.09 17.55
C LEU A 232 -9.50 11.56 16.13
N LYS A 233 -8.50 12.12 15.44
CA LYS A 233 -7.97 11.54 14.20
C LYS A 233 -6.86 10.57 14.58
N ILE A 234 -7.17 9.28 14.66
CA ILE A 234 -6.22 8.29 15.18
C ILE A 234 -6.23 7.00 14.36
N CYS A 235 -5.06 6.37 14.27
CA CYS A 235 -4.87 5.00 13.80
C CYS A 235 -3.98 4.22 14.77
N ALA A 236 -4.25 2.93 14.93
CA ALA A 236 -3.40 2.03 15.70
C ALA A 236 -2.97 0.85 14.83
N VAL A 237 -1.67 0.53 14.88
CA VAL A 237 -1.02 -0.54 14.12
C VAL A 237 -0.14 -1.36 15.06
N LYS A 238 0.08 -2.64 14.72
CA LYS A 238 1.06 -3.45 15.46
C LYS A 238 2.47 -3.07 15.06
N ALA A 239 3.40 -3.22 15.99
CA ALA A 239 4.81 -3.08 15.75
C ALA A 239 5.32 -4.18 14.79
N PRO A 240 6.28 -3.87 13.91
CA PRO A 240 6.91 -4.87 13.04
C PRO A 240 7.88 -5.75 13.84
N GLY A 241 8.05 -6.99 13.39
CA GLY A 241 8.95 -7.97 14.02
C GLY A 241 8.46 -8.53 15.36
N PHE A 242 9.35 -9.23 16.07
CA PHE A 242 9.10 -9.86 17.37
C PHE A 242 10.38 -9.84 18.22
N GLY A 243 10.23 -9.93 19.56
CA GLY A 243 11.36 -9.95 20.50
C GLY A 243 12.32 -8.77 20.32
N ASP A 244 13.62 -9.04 20.32
CA ASP A 244 14.65 -8.00 20.18
C ASP A 244 14.63 -7.30 18.81
N ARG A 245 14.17 -8.01 17.76
CA ARG A 245 14.00 -7.40 16.44
C ARG A 245 12.94 -6.32 16.47
N ARG A 246 11.84 -6.52 17.21
CA ARG A 246 10.79 -5.51 17.37
C ARG A 246 11.37 -4.25 18.01
N LYS A 247 12.13 -4.38 19.09
CA LYS A 247 12.77 -3.24 19.76
C LYS A 247 13.71 -2.49 18.82
N ALA A 248 14.54 -3.20 18.07
CA ALA A 248 15.45 -2.60 17.11
C ALA A 248 14.71 -1.85 16.00
N MET A 249 13.60 -2.39 15.48
CA MET A 249 12.78 -1.73 14.45
C MET A 249 11.99 -0.54 15.00
N LEU A 250 11.51 -0.60 16.24
CA LEU A 250 10.87 0.55 16.89
C LEU A 250 11.84 1.71 17.07
N GLU A 251 13.10 1.41 17.42
CA GLU A 251 14.18 2.40 17.50
C GLU A 251 14.52 3.01 16.13
N ASP A 252 14.48 2.21 15.07
CA ASP A 252 14.67 2.69 13.70
C ASP A 252 13.56 3.70 13.33
N ILE A 253 12.30 3.40 13.64
CA ILE A 253 11.16 4.29 13.43
C ILE A 253 11.27 5.55 14.30
N ALA A 254 11.69 5.41 15.56
CA ALA A 254 11.90 6.53 16.47
C ALA A 254 12.97 7.50 15.95
N THR A 255 14.08 6.96 15.45
CA THR A 255 15.17 7.74 14.84
C THR A 255 14.69 8.50 13.60
N LEU A 256 13.94 7.82 12.72
CA LEU A 256 13.41 8.41 11.49
C LEU A 256 12.38 9.52 11.75
N THR A 257 11.61 9.40 12.82
CA THR A 257 10.50 10.32 13.13
C THR A 257 10.84 11.36 14.19
N LYS A 258 12.06 11.33 14.75
CA LYS A 258 12.48 12.13 15.91
C LYS A 258 11.58 11.92 17.13
N GLY A 259 11.20 10.66 17.38
CA GLY A 259 10.51 10.22 18.58
C GLY A 259 11.43 9.48 19.54
N ASN A 260 10.90 9.13 20.72
CA ASN A 260 11.53 8.25 21.69
C ASN A 260 10.67 6.99 21.82
N VAL A 261 11.29 5.81 21.87
CA VAL A 261 10.57 4.57 22.18
C VAL A 261 10.19 4.58 23.65
N VAL A 262 8.88 4.58 23.94
CA VAL A 262 8.37 4.43 25.30
C VAL A 262 8.53 2.96 25.69
N SER A 263 9.60 2.64 26.40
CA SER A 263 9.91 1.29 26.85
C SER A 263 9.80 1.12 28.35
N GLU A 264 8.95 0.16 28.77
CA GLU A 264 8.81 -0.17 30.18
C GLU A 264 10.06 -0.87 30.75
N ASP A 265 10.85 -1.52 29.88
CA ASP A 265 12.06 -2.24 30.30
C ASP A 265 13.15 -1.28 30.82
N VAL A 266 13.14 -0.01 30.38
CA VAL A 266 14.00 1.06 30.89
C VAL A 266 13.31 1.93 31.95
N GLY A 267 12.12 1.51 32.41
CA GLY A 267 11.34 2.20 33.43
C GLY A 267 10.53 3.39 32.93
N PHE A 268 10.43 3.60 31.61
CA PHE A 268 9.67 4.72 31.05
C PHE A 268 8.22 4.30 30.78
N LYS A 269 7.31 4.80 31.62
CA LYS A 269 5.88 4.49 31.56
C LYS A 269 5.14 5.35 30.55
N LEU A 270 4.13 4.78 29.90
CA LEU A 270 3.27 5.44 28.93
C LEU A 270 2.56 6.68 29.48
N GLU A 271 2.15 6.63 30.73
CA GLU A 271 1.50 7.74 31.45
C GLU A 271 2.36 9.01 31.52
N ASN A 272 3.69 8.83 31.50
CA ASN A 272 4.66 9.91 31.63
C ASN A 272 5.09 10.51 30.29
N ALA A 273 4.67 9.93 29.17
CA ALA A 273 5.07 10.40 27.85
C ALA A 273 4.60 11.85 27.60
N VAL A 274 5.50 12.67 27.07
CA VAL A 274 5.23 14.06 26.68
C VAL A 274 5.25 14.21 25.16
N LEU A 275 4.76 15.36 24.66
CA LEU A 275 4.68 15.60 23.21
C LEU A 275 6.05 15.55 22.50
N THR A 276 7.15 15.79 23.22
CA THR A 276 8.51 15.71 22.68
C THR A 276 9.01 14.28 22.53
N ASP A 277 8.38 13.31 23.18
CA ASP A 277 8.70 11.88 23.01
C ASP A 277 7.99 11.29 21.79
N LEU A 278 6.95 11.95 21.29
CA LEU A 278 6.23 11.52 20.11
C LEU A 278 7.02 11.89 18.86
N GLY A 279 7.17 10.91 17.96
CA GLY A 279 7.69 11.16 16.62
C GLY A 279 6.74 12.02 15.80
N ARG A 280 7.23 12.56 14.68
CA ARG A 280 6.46 13.35 13.73
C ARG A 280 6.78 12.94 12.30
N ALA A 281 5.74 12.96 11.47
CA ALA A 281 5.86 12.76 10.03
C ALA A 281 4.88 13.68 9.31
N LYS A 282 5.27 14.13 8.11
CA LYS A 282 4.41 14.97 7.26
C LYS A 282 3.17 14.23 6.82
N ARG A 283 3.30 12.96 6.44
CA ARG A 283 2.17 12.12 6.06
C ARG A 283 2.40 10.67 6.43
N ILE A 284 1.33 10.00 6.85
CA ILE A 284 1.33 8.57 7.15
C ILE A 284 0.15 7.95 6.40
N VAL A 285 0.43 6.89 5.65
CA VAL A 285 -0.58 6.08 4.97
C VAL A 285 -0.58 4.69 5.58
N VAL A 286 -1.74 4.19 5.99
CA VAL A 286 -1.91 2.85 6.56
C VAL A 286 -3.01 2.14 5.79
N ASP A 287 -2.65 1.05 5.13
CA ASP A 287 -3.58 0.14 4.49
C ASP A 287 -3.84 -1.08 5.40
N LYS A 288 -4.45 -2.14 4.86
CA LYS A 288 -4.77 -3.36 5.61
C LYS A 288 -3.52 -4.14 6.04
N ASP A 289 -2.46 -4.09 5.26
CA ASP A 289 -1.28 -4.93 5.36
C ASP A 289 0.00 -4.12 5.66
N ASN A 290 0.06 -2.83 5.32
CA ASN A 290 1.24 -1.98 5.40
C ASN A 290 0.97 -0.63 6.10
N THR A 291 2.04 -0.08 6.66
CA THR A 291 2.14 1.31 7.13
C THR A 291 3.33 1.98 6.47
N THR A 292 3.10 3.12 5.85
CA THR A 292 4.10 3.95 5.18
C THR A 292 4.19 5.31 5.85
N ILE A 293 5.38 5.66 6.34
CA ILE A 293 5.72 6.94 6.94
C ILE A 293 6.49 7.75 5.90
N ILE A 294 5.97 8.92 5.55
CA ILE A 294 6.51 9.80 4.51
C ILE A 294 7.00 11.09 5.15
N ASP A 295 8.26 11.44 4.89
CA ASP A 295 8.92 12.67 5.37
C ASP A 295 8.88 12.73 6.92
N GLY A 296 9.66 11.83 7.52
CA GLY A 296 9.88 11.79 8.96
C GLY A 296 10.80 12.93 9.40
N HIS A 297 10.45 13.61 10.49
CA HIS A 297 11.21 14.79 10.97
C HIS A 297 12.54 14.42 11.68
N GLY A 298 13.11 13.27 11.37
CA GLY A 298 14.40 12.78 11.86
C GLY A 298 15.56 13.67 11.43
N GLU A 299 16.64 13.64 12.21
CA GLU A 299 17.88 14.34 11.84
C GLU A 299 18.70 13.43 10.92
N GLU A 300 19.06 13.92 9.73
CA GLU A 300 19.82 13.14 8.72
C GLU A 300 21.07 12.48 9.31
N ASP A 301 21.81 13.17 10.18
CA ASP A 301 23.02 12.65 10.80
C ASP A 301 22.74 11.44 11.71
N LYS A 302 21.61 11.44 12.42
CA LYS A 302 21.19 10.31 13.26
C LYS A 302 20.73 9.13 12.40
N ILE A 303 20.00 9.40 11.31
CA ILE A 303 19.57 8.37 10.36
C ILE A 303 20.80 7.71 9.71
N LYS A 304 21.77 8.50 9.23
CA LYS A 304 23.04 8.00 8.67
C LYS A 304 23.84 7.23 9.71
N GLY A 305 23.91 7.71 10.95
CA GLY A 305 24.51 7.01 12.08
C GLY A 305 23.87 5.64 12.30
N ARG A 306 22.54 5.58 12.29
CA ARG A 306 21.77 4.34 12.46
C ARG A 306 21.99 3.35 11.32
N ILE A 307 22.03 3.82 10.08
CA ILE A 307 22.36 2.99 8.91
C ILE A 307 23.75 2.36 9.07
N LYS A 308 24.74 3.15 9.52
CA LYS A 308 26.11 2.67 9.76
C LYS A 308 26.20 1.64 10.87
N GLU A 309 25.42 1.79 11.95
CA GLU A 309 25.33 0.76 13.00
C GLU A 309 24.83 -0.57 12.44
N ILE A 310 23.82 -0.54 11.56
CA ILE A 310 23.28 -1.74 10.90
C ILE A 310 24.30 -2.34 9.94
N GLU A 311 25.06 -1.54 9.18
CA GLU A 311 26.14 -2.02 8.32
C GLU A 311 27.22 -2.78 9.11
N VAL A 312 27.68 -2.22 10.23
CA VAL A 312 28.66 -2.87 11.09
C VAL A 312 28.09 -4.17 11.68
N ALA A 313 26.79 -4.21 12.01
CA ALA A 313 26.13 -5.42 12.48
C ALA A 313 26.05 -6.51 11.38
N ILE A 314 25.84 -6.13 10.11
CA ILE A 314 25.86 -7.06 8.97
C ILE A 314 27.25 -7.69 8.82
N GLU A 315 28.31 -6.89 8.88
CA GLU A 315 29.70 -7.36 8.72
C GLU A 315 30.11 -8.33 9.84
N LYS A 316 29.67 -8.05 11.07
CA LYS A 316 29.98 -8.89 12.24
C LYS A 316 29.12 -10.14 12.35
N SER A 317 27.98 -10.19 11.66
CA SER A 317 27.09 -11.33 11.71
C SER A 317 27.71 -12.52 10.97
N THR A 318 27.64 -13.70 11.59
CA THR A 318 28.06 -14.98 10.99
C THR A 318 26.89 -15.78 10.42
N SER A 319 25.65 -15.35 10.68
CA SER A 319 24.41 -16.00 10.25
C SER A 319 23.88 -15.33 8.98
N ASP A 320 23.69 -16.10 7.91
CA ASP A 320 23.13 -15.59 6.66
C ASP A 320 21.70 -15.07 6.83
N TYR A 321 20.92 -15.72 7.72
CA TYR A 321 19.59 -15.26 8.09
C TYR A 321 19.62 -13.86 8.72
N ASP A 322 20.54 -13.62 9.66
CA ASP A 322 20.63 -12.32 10.32
C ASP A 322 21.13 -11.24 9.36
N LYS A 323 22.04 -11.59 8.44
CA LYS A 323 22.50 -10.67 7.39
C LYS A 323 21.36 -10.24 6.47
N GLU A 324 20.56 -11.19 5.99
CA GLU A 324 19.38 -10.90 5.16
C GLU A 324 18.42 -9.95 5.89
N LYS A 325 18.12 -10.23 7.17
CA LYS A 325 17.19 -9.40 7.96
C LYS A 325 17.73 -8.02 8.34
N LEU A 326 19.04 -7.89 8.51
CA LEU A 326 19.67 -6.59 8.69
C LEU A 326 19.75 -5.80 7.37
N GLN A 327 19.94 -6.49 6.23
CA GLN A 327 19.88 -5.87 4.91
C GLN A 327 18.48 -5.33 4.60
N GLU A 328 17.41 -6.08 4.92
CA GLU A 328 16.03 -5.59 4.80
C GLU A 328 15.80 -4.32 5.63
N ARG A 329 16.24 -4.30 6.89
CA ARG A 329 16.14 -3.11 7.75
C ARG A 329 16.93 -1.93 7.20
N LYS A 330 18.16 -2.17 6.73
CA LYS A 330 19.00 -1.14 6.11
C LYS A 330 18.31 -0.57 4.88
N ALA A 331 17.77 -1.41 4.01
CA ALA A 331 17.08 -0.98 2.79
C ALA A 331 15.87 -0.09 3.12
N LYS A 332 15.07 -0.47 4.14
CA LYS A 332 13.92 0.32 4.60
C LYS A 332 14.28 1.69 5.20
N LEU A 333 15.48 1.84 5.76
CA LEU A 333 15.99 3.12 6.28
C LEU A 333 16.73 3.95 5.23
N ALA A 334 17.46 3.30 4.31
CA ALA A 334 18.34 3.96 3.35
C ALA A 334 17.66 4.26 2.00
N GLY A 335 16.65 3.47 1.61
CA GLY A 335 15.97 3.60 0.32
C GLY A 335 15.08 4.83 0.22
N GLY A 336 14.72 5.43 1.37
CA GLY A 336 13.81 6.57 1.43
C GLY A 336 12.44 6.26 0.82
N VAL A 337 11.65 7.31 0.61
CA VAL A 337 10.37 7.26 -0.08
C VAL A 337 10.41 8.24 -1.25
N ALA A 338 10.10 7.77 -2.45
CA ALA A 338 9.88 8.65 -3.60
C ALA A 338 8.41 9.06 -3.62
N VAL A 339 8.16 10.37 -3.64
CA VAL A 339 6.83 10.95 -3.71
C VAL A 339 6.64 11.56 -5.10
N ILE A 340 5.68 11.03 -5.84
CA ILE A 340 5.25 11.61 -7.13
C ILE A 340 4.08 12.54 -6.85
N ASN A 341 4.32 13.85 -6.90
CA ASN A 341 3.28 14.85 -6.74
C ASN A 341 2.61 15.10 -8.09
N VAL A 342 1.34 14.72 -8.23
CA VAL A 342 0.58 14.82 -9.48
C VAL A 342 -0.14 16.16 -9.57
N GLY A 343 0.31 17.02 -10.48
CA GLY A 343 -0.35 18.27 -10.84
C GLY A 343 -1.32 18.13 -12.01
N ALA A 344 -2.39 18.94 -12.00
CA ALA A 344 -3.34 19.07 -13.10
C ALA A 344 -4.09 20.41 -13.04
N ALA A 345 -4.76 20.79 -14.13
CA ALA A 345 -5.49 22.06 -14.23
C ALA A 345 -6.83 22.04 -13.49
N THR A 346 -7.42 20.86 -13.29
CA THR A 346 -8.69 20.70 -12.59
C THR A 346 -8.62 19.55 -11.59
N GLU A 347 -9.43 19.60 -10.53
CA GLU A 347 -9.47 18.55 -9.50
C GLU A 347 -9.88 17.18 -10.09
N SER A 348 -10.80 17.17 -11.04
CA SER A 348 -11.24 15.92 -11.70
C SER A 348 -10.12 15.29 -12.53
N GLU A 349 -9.34 16.10 -13.25
CA GLU A 349 -8.19 15.64 -14.01
C GLU A 349 -7.06 15.18 -13.09
N MET A 350 -6.82 15.88 -11.98
CA MET A 350 -5.83 15.50 -10.97
C MET A 350 -6.13 14.10 -10.41
N LYS A 351 -7.39 13.85 -10.04
CA LYS A 351 -7.82 12.55 -9.50
C LYS A 351 -7.71 11.42 -10.52
N GLU A 352 -8.01 11.70 -11.79
CA GLU A 352 -7.85 10.71 -12.86
C GLU A 352 -6.38 10.44 -13.18
N LYS A 353 -5.54 11.49 -13.27
CA LYS A 353 -4.10 11.36 -13.49
C LYS A 353 -3.44 10.62 -12.33
N LYS A 354 -3.82 10.92 -11.08
CA LYS A 354 -3.35 10.21 -9.88
C LYS A 354 -3.67 8.73 -9.93
N ALA A 355 -4.92 8.36 -10.17
CA ALA A 355 -5.32 6.95 -10.30
C ALA A 355 -4.50 6.23 -11.38
N ARG A 356 -4.28 6.91 -12.52
CA ARG A 356 -3.47 6.37 -13.61
C ARG A 356 -1.99 6.16 -13.24
N VAL A 357 -1.40 7.08 -12.47
CA VAL A 357 -0.03 6.93 -11.95
C VAL A 357 0.05 5.78 -10.94
N GLU A 358 -0.96 5.63 -10.08
CA GLU A 358 -1.06 4.53 -9.12
C GLU A 358 -1.15 3.17 -9.86
N ASP A 359 -2.03 3.02 -10.84
CA ASP A 359 -2.15 1.80 -11.65
C ASP A 359 -0.82 1.46 -12.35
N ALA A 360 -0.20 2.46 -12.97
CA ALA A 360 1.09 2.30 -13.64
C ALA A 360 2.22 1.90 -12.66
N LEU A 361 2.21 2.45 -11.44
CA LEU A 361 3.19 2.11 -10.42
C LEU A 361 3.06 0.62 -10.02
N HIS A 362 1.85 0.14 -9.75
CA HIS A 362 1.65 -1.26 -9.40
C HIS A 362 2.03 -2.19 -10.56
N ALA A 363 1.65 -1.86 -11.79
CA ALA A 363 2.03 -2.64 -12.97
C ALA A 363 3.55 -2.71 -13.17
N THR A 364 4.27 -1.60 -12.93
CA THR A 364 5.75 -1.61 -12.99
C THR A 364 6.37 -2.46 -11.91
N ARG A 365 5.81 -2.49 -10.69
CA ARG A 365 6.29 -3.38 -9.61
C ARG A 365 6.10 -4.85 -9.98
N ALA A 366 4.90 -5.22 -10.43
CA ALA A 366 4.61 -6.59 -10.88
C ALA A 366 5.55 -7.02 -12.03
N ALA A 367 5.85 -6.12 -12.97
CA ALA A 367 6.79 -6.38 -14.05
C ALA A 367 8.24 -6.61 -13.57
N VAL A 368 8.67 -5.92 -12.51
CA VAL A 368 10.00 -6.12 -11.92
C VAL A 368 10.09 -7.45 -11.19
N GLU A 369 9.00 -7.87 -10.52
CA GLU A 369 8.93 -9.13 -9.76
C GLU A 369 8.81 -10.37 -10.66
N GLU A 370 7.85 -10.39 -11.59
CA GLU A 370 7.52 -11.57 -12.41
C GLU A 370 8.07 -11.53 -13.85
N GLY A 371 8.59 -10.38 -14.27
CA GLY A 371 9.02 -10.12 -15.64
C GLY A 371 7.90 -9.61 -16.55
N ILE A 372 8.19 -9.51 -17.84
CA ILE A 372 7.28 -8.98 -18.86
C ILE A 372 7.03 -9.97 -19.98
N VAL A 373 5.83 -9.90 -20.57
CA VAL A 373 5.41 -10.68 -21.73
C VAL A 373 4.93 -9.76 -22.86
N PRO A 374 4.84 -10.23 -24.12
CA PRO A 374 4.30 -9.45 -25.22
C PRO A 374 2.85 -9.00 -24.96
N GLY A 375 2.63 -7.69 -24.93
CA GLY A 375 1.31 -7.08 -24.69
C GLY A 375 0.31 -7.23 -25.84
N GLY A 376 -0.83 -6.54 -25.72
CA GLY A 376 -1.89 -6.54 -26.75
C GLY A 376 -2.65 -7.87 -26.88
N GLY A 377 -2.63 -8.70 -25.84
CA GLY A 377 -3.25 -10.03 -25.84
C GLY A 377 -2.47 -11.09 -26.62
N VAL A 378 -1.32 -10.75 -27.19
CA VAL A 378 -0.49 -11.70 -27.97
C VAL A 378 0.05 -12.82 -27.10
N ALA A 379 0.37 -12.54 -25.84
CA ALA A 379 0.81 -13.55 -24.87
C ALA A 379 -0.22 -14.66 -24.62
N PHE A 380 -1.53 -14.41 -24.81
CA PHE A 380 -2.55 -15.46 -24.69
C PHE A 380 -2.74 -16.29 -25.97
N ILE A 381 -2.19 -15.83 -27.10
CA ILE A 381 -2.30 -16.49 -28.41
C ILE A 381 -1.07 -17.36 -28.70
N ARG A 382 0.10 -16.95 -28.20
CA ARG A 382 1.34 -17.73 -28.25
C ARG A 382 1.31 -18.83 -27.21
#